data_AF-A0A366M737-F1
#
_entry.id   AF-A0A366M737-F1
#
_cell.length_a   1.000
_cell.length_b   1.000
_cell.length_c   1.000
_cell.angle_alpha   90.00
_cell.angle_beta   90.00
_cell.angle_gamma   90.00
#
_symmetry.space_group_name_H-M   'P 1'
#
loop_
_entity.id
_entity.type
_entity.pdbx_description
1 polymer ?
#
loop_
_entity_poly.entity_id
_entity_poly.type
_entity_poly.pdbx_seq_one_letter_code
_entity_poly.pdbx_strand_id
1 'polypeptide(L)' 'MFGPWLIYAGHTARRTESLLANLAVWQAAPDDQVTRLIALWTLFRLYKAAVGPASSQATYQHAARSGRSWLRHRIA' A
#
# COMPACT_ATOMS: atom_id res chain seq x y z
N MET A 1 -1.70 -5.97 5.93
CA MET A 1 -1.33 -4.76 5.14
C MET A 1 -2.54 -4.23 4.38
N PHE A 2 -3.48 -3.57 5.04
CA PHE A 2 -4.79 -3.29 4.43
C PHE A 2 -4.80 -2.05 3.51
N GLY A 3 -4.00 -1.03 3.81
CA GLY A 3 -4.02 0.24 3.08
C GLY A 3 -3.83 0.12 1.55
N PRO A 4 -2.68 -0.37 1.07
CA PRO A 4 -2.43 -0.52 -0.37
C PRO A 4 -3.42 -1.43 -1.09
N TRP A 5 -3.97 -2.44 -0.41
CA TRP A 5 -4.97 -3.35 -1.00
C TRP A 5 -6.33 -2.70 -1.18
N LEU A 6 -6.76 -1.84 -0.24
CA LEU A 6 -7.99 -1.07 -0.40
C LEU A 6 -7.86 -0.06 -1.55
N ILE A 7 -6.69 0.55 -1.73
CA ILE A 7 -6.45 1.43 -2.88
C ILE A 7 -6.41 0.63 -4.19
N TYR A 8 -5.79 -0.55 -4.17
CA TYR A 8 -5.83 -1.46 -5.31
C TYR A 8 -7.27 -1.86 -5.69
N ALA A 9 -8.16 -2.02 -4.71
CA ALA A 9 -9.58 -2.26 -4.93
C ALA A 9 -10.39 -1.01 -5.39
N GLY A 10 -9.74 0.14 -5.56
CA GLY A 10 -10.35 1.36 -6.08
C GLY A 10 -10.67 2.43 -5.04
N HIS A 11 -10.33 2.24 -3.76
CA HIS A 11 -10.50 3.29 -2.76
C HIS A 11 -9.43 4.39 -2.91
N THR A 12 -9.78 5.62 -2.56
CA THR A 12 -8.78 6.70 -2.43
C THR A 12 -8.01 6.54 -1.12
N ALA A 13 -6.77 7.06 -1.06
CA ALA A 13 -5.96 6.98 0.15
C ALA A 13 -6.66 7.59 1.38
N ARG A 14 -7.33 8.73 1.22
CA ARG A 14 -8.11 9.35 2.29
C ARG A 14 -9.25 8.45 2.79
N ARG A 15 -10.02 7.84 1.88
CA ARG A 15 -11.11 6.93 2.26
C ARG A 15 -10.56 5.68 2.96
N THR A 16 -9.43 5.17 2.49
CA THR A 16 -8.74 4.04 3.12
C THR A 16 -8.30 4.39 4.55
N GLU A 17 -7.71 5.54 4.80
CA GLU A 17 -7.34 5.97 6.16
C GLU A 17 -8.58 6.11 7.04
N SER A 18 -9.67 6.72 6.56
CA SER A 18 -10.92 6.81 7.33
C SER A 18 -11.51 5.43 7.69
N LEU A 19 -11.38 4.43 6.80
CA LEU A 19 -11.84 3.06 7.09
C LEU A 19 -10.97 2.40 8.17
N LEU A 20 -9.65 2.57 8.08
CA LEU A 20 -8.70 1.98 9.02
C LEU A 20 -8.72 2.68 10.38
N ALA A 21 -9.01 3.99 10.42
CA ALA A 21 -9.10 4.78 11.64
C ALA A 21 -10.13 4.24 12.64
N ASN A 22 -11.12 3.46 12.21
CA ASN A 22 -12.09 2.84 13.13
C ASN A 22 -11.60 1.55 13.80
N LEU A 23 -10.40 1.05 13.44
CA LEU A 23 -9.85 -0.18 13.99
C LEU A 23 -8.90 0.13 15.15
N ALA A 24 -9.19 -0.39 16.34
CA ALA A 24 -8.34 -0.19 17.51
C ALA A 24 -6.87 -0.64 17.29
N VAL A 25 -6.67 -1.76 16.57
CA VAL A 25 -5.34 -2.25 16.22
C VAL A 25 -4.58 -1.31 15.28
N TRP A 26 -5.29 -0.56 14.45
CA TRP A 26 -4.68 0.42 13.56
C TRP A 26 -4.23 1.65 14.34
N GLN A 27 -5.07 2.15 15.25
CA GLN A 27 -4.74 3.28 16.12
C GLN A 27 -3.57 2.97 17.08
N ALA A 28 -3.45 1.72 17.52
CA ALA A 28 -2.38 1.29 18.42
C ALA A 28 -1.05 1.00 17.71
N ALA A 29 -1.02 0.94 16.37
CA ALA A 29 0.17 0.58 15.62
C ALA A 29 1.16 1.76 15.54
N PRO A 30 2.47 1.54 15.74
CA PRO A 30 3.46 2.60 15.56
C PRO A 30 3.49 3.08 14.10
N ASP A 31 3.17 4.36 13.87
CA ASP A 31 3.01 4.92 12.53
C ASP A 31 4.24 4.75 11.63
N ASP A 32 5.43 4.91 12.19
CA ASP A 32 6.69 4.71 11.48
C ASP A 32 6.88 3.27 11.01
N GLN A 33 6.53 2.29 11.84
CA GLN A 33 6.69 0.87 11.50
C GLN A 33 5.71 0.47 10.39
N VAL A 34 4.47 0.94 10.47
CA VAL A 34 3.46 0.72 9.43
C VAL A 34 3.92 1.31 8.10
N THR A 35 4.46 2.54 8.12
CA THR A 35 4.97 3.21 6.92
C THR A 35 6.16 2.46 6.31
N ARG A 36 7.14 2.05 7.12
CA ARG A 36 8.30 1.27 6.68
C ARG A 36 7.90 -0.09 6.08
N LEU A 37 6.95 -0.78 6.71
CA LEU A 37 6.47 -2.06 6.19
C LEU A 37 5.81 -1.88 4.81
N ILE A 38 5.00 -0.82 4.65
CA ILE A 38 4.36 -0.50 3.37
C ILE A 38 5.37 -0.08 2.31
N ALA A 39 6.44 0.62 2.68
CA ALA A 39 7.55 0.92 1.79
C ALA A 39 8.21 -0.38 1.27
N LEU A 40 8.53 -1.31 2.17
CA LEU A 40 9.11 -2.60 1.80
C LEU A 40 8.19 -3.40 0.85
N TRP A 41 6.89 -3.49 1.17
CA TRP A 41 5.92 -4.16 0.31
C TRP A 41 5.84 -3.51 -1.08
N THR A 42 5.88 -2.18 -1.15
CA THR A 42 5.82 -1.43 -2.40
C THR A 42 7.05 -1.71 -3.26
N LEU A 43 8.25 -1.67 -2.66
CA LEU A 43 9.51 -1.99 -3.34
C LEU A 43 9.51 -3.44 -3.85
N PHE A 44 9.02 -4.38 -3.05
CA PHE A 44 8.91 -5.78 -3.48
C PHE A 44 7.98 -5.95 -4.69
N ARG A 45 6.85 -5.23 -4.74
CA ARG A 45 5.95 -5.24 -5.91
C ARG A 45 6.60 -4.61 -7.15
N LEU A 46 7.38 -3.54 -6.98
CA LEU A 46 8.17 -2.96 -8.08
C LEU A 46 9.20 -3.95 -8.62
N TYR A 47 9.94 -4.62 -7.74
CA TYR A 47 10.86 -5.68 -8.13
C TYR A 47 10.14 -6.77 -8.93
N LYS A 48 9.03 -7.31 -8.38
CA LYS A 48 8.22 -8.34 -9.06
C LYS A 48 7.65 -7.86 -10.40
N ALA A 49 7.35 -6.58 -10.56
CA ALA A 49 6.94 -6.01 -11.84
C ALA A 49 8.07 -5.96 -12.87
N ALA A 50 9.32 -5.79 -12.44
CA ALA A 50 10.49 -5.72 -13.33
C ALA A 50 10.98 -7.11 -13.77
N VAL A 51 10.98 -8.08 -12.85
CA VAL A 51 11.57 -9.41 -13.11
C VAL A 51 10.56 -10.55 -13.22
N GLY A 52 9.29 -10.28 -12.90
CA GLY A 52 8.25 -11.31 -12.88
C GLY A 52 7.74 -11.70 -14.26
N PRO A 53 6.96 -12.80 -14.33
CA PRO A 53 6.33 -13.25 -15.57
C PRO A 53 5.46 -12.14 -16.19
N ALA A 54 5.53 -11.98 -17.51
CA ALA A 54 4.81 -10.94 -18.25
C ALA A 54 3.31 -10.89 -17.91
N SER A 55 2.67 -12.05 -17.73
CA SER A 55 1.26 -12.19 -17.36
C SER A 55 0.89 -11.51 -16.04
N SER A 56 1.84 -11.31 -15.13
CA SER A 56 1.61 -10.74 -13.80
C SER A 56 2.20 -9.33 -13.63
N GLN A 57 2.96 -8.83 -14.60
CA GLN A 57 3.65 -7.54 -14.48
C GLN A 57 2.67 -6.38 -14.26
N ALA A 58 1.59 -6.31 -15.06
CA ALA A 58 0.59 -5.25 -14.93
C ALA A 58 -0.04 -5.21 -13.53
N THR A 59 -0.36 -6.39 -12.97
CA THR A 59 -0.88 -6.55 -11.61
C THR A 59 0.11 -6.03 -10.57
N TYR A 60 1.38 -6.40 -10.68
CA TYR A 60 2.41 -5.92 -9.75
C TYR A 60 2.68 -4.42 -9.88
N GLN A 61 2.68 -3.87 -11.10
CA GLN A 61 2.79 -2.43 -11.33
C GLN A 61 1.63 -1.68 -10.72
N HIS A 62 0.40 -2.19 -10.88
CA HIS A 62 -0.78 -1.58 -10.27
C HIS A 62 -0.70 -1.60 -8.74
N ALA A 63 -0.35 -2.74 -8.14
CA ALA A 63 -0.14 -2.87 -6.70
C ALA A 63 0.94 -1.90 -6.18
N ALA A 64 2.06 -1.78 -6.89
CA ALA A 64 3.11 -0.82 -6.55
C ALA A 64 2.66 0.65 -6.66
N ARG A 65 1.79 0.99 -7.62
CA ARG A 65 1.17 2.33 -7.69
C ARG A 65 0.26 2.58 -6.49
N SER A 66 -0.52 1.59 -6.06
CA SER A 66 -1.38 1.69 -4.87
C SER A 66 -0.56 1.90 -3.59
N GLY A 67 0.54 1.14 -3.42
CA GLY A 67 1.48 1.33 -2.31
C GLY A 67 2.10 2.73 -2.28
N ARG A 68 2.57 3.24 -3.43
CA ARG A 68 3.07 4.62 -3.55
C ARG A 68 2.02 5.68 -3.24
N SER A 69 0.77 5.46 -3.65
CA SER A 69 -0.33 6.36 -3.31
C SER A 69 -0.56 6.44 -1.80
N TRP A 70 -0.50 5.30 -1.12
CA TRP A 70 -0.62 5.25 0.34
C TRP A 70 0.55 5.94 1.04
N LEU A 71 1.79 5.65 0.64
CA LEU A 71 2.98 6.25 1.23
C LEU A 71 2.98 7.77 1.10
N ARG A 72 2.61 8.29 -0.09
CA ARG A 72 2.47 9.74 -0.28
C ARG A 72 1.43 10.35 0.66
N HIS A 73 0.34 9.65 0.95
CA HIS A 73 -0.67 10.14 1.89
C HIS A 73 -0.19 10.16 3.35
N ARG A 74 0.68 9.22 3.73
CA ARG A 74 1.15 9.06 5.12
C ARG A 74 2.40 9.88 5.46
N ILE A 75 3.17 10.26 4.45
CA ILE A 75 4.44 10.99 4.60
C ILE A 75 4.25 12.49 4.33
N ALA A 76 3.23 12.88 3.58
CA ALA A 76 2.87 14.29 3.33
C ALA A 76 2.01 14.84 4.46
#